data_AF-A0A0D3F457-F1
#
_entry.id   AF-A0A0D3F457-F1
#
_cell.length_a   1.000
_cell.length_b   1.000
_cell.length_c   1.000
_cell.angle_alpha   90.00
_cell.angle_beta   90.00
_cell.angle_gamma   90.00
#
_symmetry.space_group_name_H-M   'P 1'
#
loop_
_entity.id
_entity.type
_entity.pdbx_description
1 polymer ?
#
loop_
_entity_poly.entity_id
_entity_poly.type
_entity_poly.pdbx_seq_one_letter_code
_entity_poly.pdbx_strand_id
1 'polypeptide(L)'
;MANNITSSAIVAEVVSGSHVVKIDGYSRVKLMENGKYVSSVPFSVGGHSWFIKYYPNGNNTDSKDYLSVFLTLGSACAMAMKANFSFALLDKNANRTLYTPSREKVQISATPSSSRKLIKLEGSVHLMDDSFSIKIDVTVMKDICSKETTQQQFVVVPPGDLH
;
A
#
# COMPACT_ATOMS: atom_id res chain seq x y z
N MET A 1 47.75 -4.27 21.43
CA MET A 1 46.82 -3.18 21.08
C MET A 1 45.57 -3.82 20.54
N ALA A 2 44.39 -3.57 21.13
CA ALA A 2 43.12 -4.10 20.61
C ALA A 2 42.66 -3.22 19.45
N ASN A 3 42.33 -3.82 18.32
CA ASN A 3 41.75 -3.15 17.16
C ASN A 3 40.24 -3.02 17.35
N ASN A 4 39.77 -1.80 17.66
CA ASN A 4 38.34 -1.50 17.75
C ASN A 4 37.76 -1.24 16.34
N ILE A 5 37.43 -2.30 15.62
CA ILE A 5 36.72 -2.18 14.33
C ILE A 5 35.23 -2.01 14.63
N THR A 6 34.69 -0.82 14.39
CA THR A 6 33.24 -0.56 14.41
C THR A 6 32.65 -0.80 13.04
N SER A 7 31.51 -1.49 12.98
CA SER A 7 30.74 -1.71 11.74
C SER A 7 29.33 -1.14 11.88
N SER A 8 28.83 -0.51 10.83
CA SER A 8 27.46 -0.01 10.76
C SER A 8 26.81 -0.38 9.43
N ALA A 9 25.48 -0.52 9.44
CA ALA A 9 24.67 -0.79 8.27
C ALA A 9 23.64 0.32 8.06
N ILE A 10 23.48 0.76 6.81
CA ILE A 10 22.42 1.68 6.39
C ILE A 10 21.22 0.81 6.00
N VAL A 11 20.13 0.89 6.77
CA VAL A 11 18.94 0.07 6.55
C VAL A 11 17.79 0.95 6.06
N ALA A 12 17.28 0.63 4.87
CA ALA A 12 16.00 1.14 4.38
C ALA A 12 14.91 0.14 4.73
N GLU A 13 14.05 0.48 5.70
CA GLU A 13 12.95 -0.41 6.11
C GLU A 13 11.71 -0.17 5.25
N VAL A 14 11.11 -1.26 4.78
CA VAL A 14 9.91 -1.23 3.94
C VAL A 14 8.88 -2.18 4.52
N VAL A 15 7.65 -1.71 4.69
CA VAL A 15 6.53 -2.50 5.19
C VAL A 15 5.47 -2.59 4.11
N SER A 16 5.16 -3.82 3.68
CA SER A 16 4.12 -4.08 2.68
C SER A 16 2.91 -4.75 3.31
N GLY A 17 1.73 -4.49 2.74
CA GLY A 17 0.48 -5.14 3.10
C GLY A 17 -0.51 -5.11 1.94
N SER A 18 -1.49 -6.01 1.98
CA SER A 18 -2.51 -6.13 0.95
C SER A 18 -3.90 -6.07 1.57
N HIS A 19 -4.85 -5.51 0.85
CA HIS A 19 -6.26 -5.49 1.22
C HIS A 19 -7.12 -5.84 0.01
N VAL A 20 -8.12 -6.69 0.20
CA VAL A 20 -9.07 -7.08 -0.84
C VAL A 20 -10.46 -6.65 -0.40
N VAL A 21 -11.11 -5.83 -1.21
CA VAL A 21 -12.51 -5.42 -1.00
C VAL A 21 -13.40 -6.09 -2.04
N LYS A 22 -14.40 -6.84 -1.59
CA LYS A 22 -15.42 -7.43 -2.45
C LYS A 22 -16.53 -6.41 -2.70
N ILE A 23 -16.87 -6.22 -3.97
CA ILE A 23 -18.07 -5.50 -4.41
C ILE A 23 -19.09 -6.56 -4.80
N ASP A 24 -20.19 -6.60 -4.06
CA ASP A 24 -21.29 -7.56 -4.24
C ASP A 24 -22.56 -6.79 -4.60
N GLY A 25 -23.22 -7.17 -5.70
CA GLY A 25 -24.36 -6.42 -6.23
C GLY A 25 -23.95 -5.14 -6.97
N TYR A 26 -22.93 -5.23 -7.84
CA TYR A 26 -22.39 -4.10 -8.60
C TYR A 26 -23.46 -3.29 -9.32
N SER A 27 -24.45 -3.95 -9.92
CA SER A 27 -25.62 -3.37 -10.59
C SER A 27 -26.35 -2.35 -9.71
N ARG A 28 -26.51 -2.65 -8.41
CA ARG A 28 -27.16 -1.77 -7.43
C ARG A 28 -26.27 -0.60 -7.06
N VAL A 29 -24.97 -0.86 -6.84
CA VAL A 29 -24.00 0.19 -6.53
C VAL A 29 -23.84 1.14 -7.73
N LYS A 30 -24.01 0.65 -8.95
CA LYS A 30 -23.97 1.43 -10.20
C LYS A 30 -25.14 2.42 -10.34
N LEU A 31 -26.20 2.30 -9.54
CA LEU A 31 -27.30 3.27 -9.50
C LEU A 31 -26.95 4.56 -8.74
N MET A 32 -25.81 4.62 -8.06
CA MET A 32 -25.38 5.82 -7.34
C MET A 32 -25.05 6.98 -8.29
N GLU A 33 -25.27 8.21 -7.85
CA GLU A 33 -24.91 9.39 -8.63
C GLU A 33 -23.39 9.51 -8.84
N ASN A 34 -22.96 10.16 -9.92
CA ASN A 34 -21.56 10.55 -10.12
C ASN A 34 -21.05 11.36 -8.92
N GLY A 35 -19.80 11.11 -8.50
CA GLY A 35 -19.20 11.76 -7.35
C GLY A 35 -19.63 11.18 -5.99
N LYS A 36 -20.58 10.25 -5.92
CA LYS A 36 -20.89 9.48 -4.70
C LYS A 36 -19.97 8.27 -4.59
N TYR A 37 -19.62 7.91 -3.35
CA TYR A 37 -18.74 6.78 -3.07
C TYR A 37 -19.20 5.93 -1.90
N VAL A 38 -18.69 4.71 -1.86
CA VAL A 38 -18.73 3.81 -0.70
C VAL A 38 -17.30 3.60 -0.21
N SER A 39 -17.11 3.49 1.10
CA SER A 39 -15.80 3.24 1.70
C SER A 39 -15.62 1.80 2.13
N SER A 40 -14.40 1.27 1.97
CA SER A 40 -14.01 0.03 2.62
C SER A 40 -13.89 0.22 4.13
N VAL A 41 -13.82 -0.90 4.85
CA VAL A 41 -13.30 -0.87 6.21
C VAL A 41 -11.84 -0.41 6.23
N PRO A 42 -11.38 0.26 7.29
CA PRO A 42 -9.98 0.62 7.44
C PRO A 42 -9.08 -0.62 7.57
N PHE A 43 -7.85 -0.52 7.09
CA PHE A 43 -6.80 -1.54 7.21
C PHE A 43 -5.44 -0.89 7.52
N SER A 44 -4.53 -1.64 8.15
CA SER A 44 -3.26 -1.09 8.64
C SER A 44 -2.07 -1.58 7.83
N VAL A 45 -1.24 -0.65 7.34
CA VAL A 45 0.04 -0.95 6.68
C VAL A 45 1.07 0.09 7.09
N GLY A 46 2.25 -0.36 7.51
CA GLY A 46 3.35 0.54 7.90
C GLY A 46 3.07 1.42 9.10
N GLY A 47 2.18 1.01 10.00
CA GLY A 47 1.76 1.82 11.16
C GLY A 47 0.70 2.87 10.84
N HIS A 48 0.15 2.86 9.62
CA HIS A 48 -0.86 3.81 9.17
C HIS A 48 -2.18 3.12 8.86
N SER A 49 -3.27 3.80 9.17
CA SER A 49 -4.62 3.37 8.80
C SER A 49 -4.96 3.87 7.40
N TRP A 50 -5.41 2.97 6.53
CA TRP A 50 -5.77 3.20 5.14
C TRP A 50 -7.20 2.75 4.92
N PHE A 51 -7.90 3.37 3.97
CA PHE A 51 -9.19 2.90 3.49
C PHE A 51 -9.38 3.26 2.02
N ILE A 52 -10.28 2.56 1.36
CA ILE A 52 -10.58 2.79 -0.05
C ILE A 52 -11.88 3.58 -0.18
N LYS A 53 -11.91 4.53 -1.12
CA LYS A 53 -13.14 5.14 -1.62
C LYS A 53 -13.41 4.60 -3.02
N TYR A 54 -14.57 3.97 -3.18
CA TYR A 54 -15.03 3.38 -4.41
C TYR A 54 -16.16 4.23 -4.99
N TYR A 55 -15.94 4.78 -6.18
CA TYR A 55 -16.90 5.61 -6.90
C TYR A 55 -17.39 4.84 -8.13
N PRO A 56 -18.58 4.22 -8.09
CA PRO A 56 -19.11 3.38 -9.17
C PRO A 56 -19.20 4.11 -10.51
N ASN A 57 -19.48 5.42 -10.48
CA ASN A 57 -19.74 6.27 -11.65
C ASN A 57 -18.79 7.45 -11.73
N GLY A 58 -17.55 7.31 -11.28
CA GLY A 58 -16.56 8.39 -11.32
C GLY A 58 -16.63 9.33 -10.12
N ASN A 59 -15.51 10.02 -9.84
CA ASN A 59 -15.44 11.03 -8.77
C ASN A 59 -15.95 12.41 -9.21
N ASN A 60 -15.94 12.69 -10.51
CA ASN A 60 -16.40 13.95 -11.09
C ASN A 60 -16.90 13.73 -12.53
N THR A 61 -17.37 14.79 -13.17
CA THR A 61 -17.89 14.76 -14.55
C THR A 61 -16.88 14.21 -15.56
N ASP A 62 -15.59 14.45 -15.36
CA ASP A 62 -14.51 14.01 -16.27
C ASP A 62 -14.23 12.49 -16.17
N SER A 63 -14.71 11.86 -15.09
CA SER A 63 -14.56 10.43 -14.81
C SER A 63 -15.88 9.67 -14.85
N LYS A 64 -16.97 10.27 -15.35
CA LYS A 64 -18.32 9.69 -15.34
C LYS A 64 -18.44 8.33 -16.03
N ASP A 65 -17.65 8.10 -17.08
CA ASP A 65 -17.69 6.87 -17.88
C ASP A 65 -16.81 5.75 -17.30
N TYR A 66 -16.29 5.97 -16.09
CA TYR A 66 -15.26 5.12 -15.50
C TYR A 66 -15.56 4.85 -14.03
N LEU A 67 -15.16 3.66 -13.59
CA LEU A 67 -15.06 3.40 -12.17
C LEU A 67 -13.83 4.13 -11.63
N SER A 68 -13.98 4.80 -10.48
CA SER A 68 -12.86 5.44 -9.80
C SER A 68 -12.61 4.85 -8.42
N VAL A 69 -11.35 4.53 -8.13
CA VAL A 69 -10.93 3.98 -6.83
C VAL A 69 -9.80 4.83 -6.27
N PHE A 70 -9.90 5.18 -4.99
CA PHE A 70 -8.91 5.99 -4.29
C PHE A 70 -8.44 5.30 -3.01
N LEU A 71 -7.13 5.22 -2.81
CA LEU A 71 -6.53 4.89 -1.52
C LEU A 71 -6.44 6.17 -0.68
N THR A 72 -7.02 6.15 0.51
CA THR A 72 -7.07 7.30 1.42
C THR A 72 -6.43 6.94 2.76
N LEU A 73 -5.73 7.90 3.35
CA LEU A 73 -5.17 7.79 4.69
C LEU A 73 -6.25 8.15 5.73
N GLY A 74 -6.49 7.26 6.71
CA GLY A 74 -7.51 7.40 7.75
C GLY A 74 -7.24 8.51 8.76
N SER A 75 -5.97 8.89 8.95
CA SER A 75 -5.57 9.96 9.85
C SER A 75 -4.38 10.72 9.27
N ALA A 76 -4.38 12.04 9.37
CA ALA A 76 -3.19 12.83 9.05
C ALA A 76 -2.08 12.51 10.06
N CYS A 77 -1.10 11.71 9.68
CA CYS A 77 0.17 11.70 10.39
C CYS A 77 0.90 13.00 10.06
N ALA A 78 1.44 13.69 11.07
CA ALA A 78 2.21 14.92 10.91
C ALA A 78 3.53 14.73 10.12
N MET A 79 3.89 13.48 9.79
CA MET A 79 5.09 13.13 9.05
C MET A 79 4.72 12.76 7.61
N ALA A 80 5.35 13.42 6.65
CA ALA A 80 5.29 13.01 5.25
C ALA A 80 5.88 11.59 5.12
N MET A 81 5.11 10.64 4.59
CA MET A 81 5.59 9.29 4.33
C MET A 81 5.74 9.06 2.83
N LYS A 82 6.53 8.06 2.43
CA LYS A 82 6.57 7.60 1.04
C LYS A 82 5.91 6.23 0.94
N ALA A 83 4.78 6.15 0.25
CA ALA A 83 4.04 4.90 0.08
C ALA A 83 3.78 4.61 -1.40
N ASN A 84 4.18 3.43 -1.84
CA ASN A 84 3.83 2.89 -3.16
C ASN A 84 2.56 2.04 -3.05
N PHE A 85 1.75 2.00 -4.11
CA PHE A 85 0.58 1.12 -4.13
C PHE A 85 0.26 0.65 -5.54
N SER A 86 -0.40 -0.50 -5.64
CA SER A 86 -0.98 -0.99 -6.89
C SER A 86 -2.37 -1.55 -6.67
N PHE A 87 -3.21 -1.42 -7.67
CA PHE A 87 -4.55 -1.99 -7.68
C PHE A 87 -4.59 -3.19 -8.63
N ALA A 88 -5.48 -4.12 -8.36
CA ALA A 88 -5.84 -5.20 -9.26
C ALA A 88 -7.34 -5.48 -9.13
N LEU A 89 -8.01 -5.66 -10.26
CA LEU A 89 -9.35 -6.20 -10.31
C LEU A 89 -9.25 -7.71 -10.34
N LEU A 90 -9.95 -8.36 -9.43
CA LEU A 90 -10.04 -9.81 -9.33
C LEU A 90 -11.45 -10.28 -9.66
N ASP A 91 -11.58 -11.56 -9.98
CA ASP A 91 -12.87 -12.21 -10.12
C ASP A 91 -13.67 -12.21 -8.81
N LYS A 92 -14.92 -12.68 -8.87
CA LYS A 92 -15.83 -12.75 -7.72
C LYS A 92 -15.28 -13.53 -6.53
N ASN A 93 -14.36 -14.48 -6.80
CA ASN A 93 -13.77 -15.37 -5.81
C ASN A 93 -12.37 -14.90 -5.35
N ALA A 94 -11.88 -13.76 -5.86
CA ALA A 94 -10.52 -13.27 -5.66
C ALA A 94 -9.42 -14.27 -6.09
N ASN A 95 -9.73 -15.22 -6.98
CA ASN A 95 -8.83 -16.30 -7.39
C ASN A 95 -8.03 -15.93 -8.64
N ARG A 96 -8.62 -15.11 -9.52
CA ARG A 96 -8.02 -14.71 -10.79
C ARG A 96 -7.98 -13.19 -10.93
N THR A 97 -6.83 -12.67 -11.34
CA THR A 97 -6.71 -11.27 -11.76
C THR A 97 -7.37 -11.08 -13.12
N LEU A 98 -8.41 -10.24 -13.16
CA LEU A 98 -9.13 -9.86 -14.37
C LEU A 98 -8.46 -8.68 -15.06
N TYR A 99 -7.95 -7.73 -14.28
CA TYR A 99 -7.32 -6.53 -14.79
C TYR A 99 -6.29 -6.02 -13.77
N THR A 100 -5.11 -5.65 -14.25
CA THR A 100 -4.10 -4.95 -13.45
C THR A 100 -3.80 -3.64 -14.14
N PRO A 101 -4.18 -2.48 -13.58
CA PRO A 101 -3.62 -1.22 -14.03
C PRO A 101 -2.10 -1.26 -13.92
N SER A 102 -1.40 -0.50 -14.78
CA SER A 102 0.05 -0.38 -14.73
C SER A 102 0.52 -0.02 -13.31
N ARG A 103 1.62 -0.63 -12.84
CA ARG A 103 2.17 -0.39 -11.50
C ARG A 103 2.60 1.07 -11.39
N GLU A 104 1.81 1.87 -10.69
CA GLU A 104 2.13 3.29 -10.51
C GLU A 104 2.92 3.51 -9.22
N LYS A 105 4.15 4.03 -9.34
CA LYS A 105 4.91 4.54 -8.19
C LYS A 105 4.40 5.93 -7.83
N VAL A 106 3.78 6.07 -6.67
CA VAL A 106 3.24 7.35 -6.18
C VAL A 106 3.97 7.72 -4.90
N GLN A 107 4.17 9.03 -4.65
CA GLN A 107 4.56 9.53 -3.34
C GLN A 107 3.30 10.11 -2.69
N ILE A 108 2.86 9.53 -1.57
CA ILE A 108 1.74 10.06 -0.81
C ILE A 108 2.30 10.96 0.30
N SER A 109 2.45 12.26 0.03
CA SER A 109 2.71 13.21 1.10
C SER A 109 1.45 13.37 1.95
N ALA A 110 1.58 13.19 3.26
CA ALA A 110 0.52 13.44 4.22
C ALA A 110 0.34 14.96 4.40
N THR A 111 -0.15 15.64 3.36
CA THR A 111 -0.71 16.99 3.50
C THR A 111 -2.23 16.89 3.40
N PRO A 112 -3.00 17.74 4.12
CA PRO A 112 -4.46 17.68 4.17
C PRO A 112 -5.16 17.78 2.80
N SER A 113 -4.44 18.14 1.73
CA SER A 113 -4.96 18.30 0.37
C SER A 113 -4.50 17.24 -0.65
N SER A 114 -3.53 16.36 -0.33
CA SER A 114 -2.78 15.60 -1.36
C SER A 114 -3.14 14.11 -1.53
N SER A 115 -4.09 13.56 -0.80
CA SER A 115 -4.37 12.10 -0.83
C SER A 115 -5.52 11.74 -1.76
N ARG A 116 -5.48 12.16 -3.03
CA ARG A 116 -6.45 11.70 -4.03
C ARG A 116 -5.76 11.34 -5.34
N LYS A 117 -5.46 10.06 -5.53
CA LYS A 117 -5.12 9.54 -6.86
C LYS A 117 -6.24 8.67 -7.41
N LEU A 118 -6.72 9.10 -8.59
CA LEU A 118 -7.75 8.48 -9.39
C LEU A 118 -7.13 7.33 -10.19
N ILE A 119 -7.54 6.08 -9.93
CA ILE A 119 -7.38 5.02 -10.94
C ILE A 119 -8.71 4.84 -11.65
N LYS A 120 -8.64 5.07 -12.96
CA LYS A 120 -9.73 5.04 -13.91
C LYS A 120 -9.80 3.62 -14.49
N LEU A 121 -10.73 2.80 -14.00
CA LEU A 121 -10.95 1.47 -14.55
C LEU A 121 -11.93 1.60 -15.72
N GLU A 122 -11.48 1.27 -16.93
CA GLU A 122 -12.30 1.30 -18.13
C GLU A 122 -13.31 0.15 -18.11
N GLY A 123 -14.58 0.51 -18.33
CA GLY A 123 -15.75 -0.33 -18.12
C GLY A 123 -15.99 -1.39 -19.20
N SER A 124 -14.98 -2.19 -19.56
CA SER A 124 -15.15 -3.39 -20.38
C SER A 124 -15.17 -4.68 -19.57
N VAL A 125 -15.39 -4.58 -18.25
CA VAL A 125 -15.55 -5.76 -17.40
C VAL A 125 -16.95 -6.31 -17.60
N HIS A 126 -17.07 -7.30 -18.48
CA HIS A 126 -18.21 -8.21 -18.52
C HIS A 126 -18.22 -9.02 -17.21
N LEU A 127 -18.69 -8.39 -16.13
CA LEU A 127 -18.88 -9.01 -14.83
C LEU A 127 -20.00 -10.04 -14.98
N MET A 128 -19.64 -11.29 -15.25
CA MET A 128 -20.60 -12.39 -15.44
C MET A 128 -21.52 -12.61 -14.23
N ASP A 129 -21.14 -12.15 -13.03
CA ASP A 129 -21.77 -12.54 -11.77
C ASP A 129 -22.13 -11.35 -10.84
N ASP A 130 -22.33 -10.15 -11.40
CA ASP A 130 -22.69 -8.92 -10.65
C ASP A 130 -21.77 -8.59 -9.45
N SER A 131 -20.57 -9.16 -9.43
CA SER A 131 -19.65 -9.09 -8.30
C SER A 131 -18.21 -9.24 -8.77
N PHE A 132 -17.30 -8.57 -8.05
CA PHE A 132 -15.86 -8.63 -8.26
C PHE A 132 -15.13 -8.19 -7.01
N SER A 133 -13.81 -8.38 -6.98
CA SER A 133 -13.00 -7.87 -5.89
C SER A 133 -11.95 -6.90 -6.40
N ILE A 134 -11.59 -5.92 -5.57
CA ILE A 134 -10.48 -5.01 -5.83
C ILE A 134 -9.40 -5.33 -4.80
N LYS A 135 -8.23 -5.74 -5.27
CA LYS A 135 -7.02 -5.92 -4.46
C LYS A 135 -6.18 -4.66 -4.52
N ILE A 136 -5.69 -4.25 -3.36
CA ILE A 136 -4.76 -3.15 -3.19
C ILE A 136 -3.53 -3.72 -2.50
N ASP A 137 -2.37 -3.50 -3.08
CA ASP A 137 -1.09 -3.74 -2.43
C ASP A 137 -0.50 -2.38 -2.06
N VAL A 138 -0.08 -2.20 -0.80
CA VAL A 138 0.50 -0.95 -0.27
C VAL A 138 1.88 -1.27 0.29
N THR A 139 2.85 -0.42 -0.01
CA THR A 139 4.23 -0.54 0.45
C THR A 139 4.68 0.80 1.01
N VAL A 140 4.82 0.87 2.33
CA VAL A 140 5.28 2.07 3.05
C VAL A 140 6.79 1.99 3.24
N MET A 141 7.50 3.01 2.78
CA MET A 141 8.94 3.19 3.01
C MET A 141 9.14 4.03 4.27
N LYS A 142 9.87 3.48 5.24
CA LYS A 142 10.32 4.22 6.42
C LYS A 142 11.62 4.95 6.11
N ASP A 143 11.94 5.94 6.95
CA ASP A 143 13.21 6.66 6.85
C ASP A 143 14.41 5.71 7.00
N ILE A 144 15.50 6.07 6.32
CA ILE A 144 16.75 5.30 6.34
C ILE A 144 17.42 5.48 7.70
N CYS A 145 17.75 4.39 8.38
CA CYS A 145 18.40 4.41 9.69
C CYS A 145 19.76 3.70 9.64
N SER A 146 20.80 4.31 10.23
CA SER A 146 22.09 3.67 10.47
C SER A 146 22.03 2.85 11.77
N LYS A 147 22.32 1.56 11.71
CA LYS A 147 22.39 0.68 12.89
C LYS A 147 23.82 0.15 13.06
N GLU A 148 24.36 0.23 14.28
CA GLU A 148 25.65 -0.37 14.63
C GLU A 148 25.52 -1.89 14.79
N THR A 149 26.52 -2.64 14.32
CA THR A 149 26.58 -4.10 14.50
C THR A 149 27.72 -4.42 15.46
N THR A 150 27.43 -4.52 16.76
CA THR A 150 28.44 -4.91 17.75
C THR A 150 28.73 -6.41 17.63
N GLN A 151 29.72 -6.80 16.83
CA GLN A 151 30.35 -8.11 16.98
C GLN A 151 31.41 -8.00 18.08
N GLN A 152 31.10 -8.47 19.29
CA GLN A 152 32.12 -8.65 20.32
C GLN A 152 33.03 -9.81 19.89
N GLN A 153 34.16 -9.48 19.26
CA GLN A 153 35.21 -10.46 18.98
C GLN A 153 35.98 -10.72 20.28
N PHE A 154 35.53 -11.72 21.05
CA PHE A 154 36.33 -12.26 22.14
C PHE A 154 37.53 -12.98 21.55
N VAL A 155 38.70 -12.35 21.56
CA VAL A 155 39.97 -13.05 21.34
C VAL A 155 40.24 -13.89 22.58
N VAL A 156 39.93 -15.19 22.49
CA VAL A 156 40.38 -16.16 23.50
C VAL A 156 41.89 -16.30 23.35
N VAL A 157 42.64 -15.77 24.31
CA VAL A 157 44.09 -15.95 24.40
C VAL A 157 44.34 -17.34 25.02
N PRO A 158 45.13 -18.23 24.40
CA PRO A 158 45.51 -19.48 25.05
C PRO A 158 46.39 -19.17 26.27
N PRO A 159 46.22 -19.87 27.41
CA PRO A 159 47.17 -19.77 28.50
C PRO A 159 48.51 -20.34 28.03
N GLY A 160 49.57 -19.54 28.13
CA GLY A 160 50.90 -19.95 27.73
C GLY A 160 51.42 -21.05 28.65
N ASP A 161 51.78 -22.19 28.08
CA ASP A 161 52.57 -23.21 28.78
C ASP A 161 54.00 -22.70 28.95
N LEU A 162 54.37 -22.51 30.22
CA LEU A 162 55.70 -22.20 30.70
C LEU A 162 56.23 -23.47 31.36
N HIS A 163 56.93 -24.33 30.59
CA HIS A 163 57.86 -25.32 31.14
C HIS A 163 58.82 -25.87 30.08
#